data_AF-A0A530Z8C9-F1
#
_entry.id   AF-A0A530Z8C9-F1
#
_cell.length_a   1.000
_cell.length_b   1.000
_cell.length_c   1.000
_cell.angle_alpha   90.00
_cell.angle_beta   90.00
_cell.angle_gamma   90.00
#
_symmetry.space_group_name_H-M   'P 1'
#
loop_
_entity.id
_entity.type
_entity.pdbx_description
1 polymer ?
#
loop_
_entity_poly.entity_id
_entity_poly.type
_entity_poly.pdbx_seq_one_letter_code
_entity_poly.pdbx_strand_id
1 'polypeptide(L)'
;MLSFILRRLGTMALTMLCLTMVVFFLINLDPNLKKLAISQTEMHTSAEQLESWLVNHGYRQNFFSRYGQWLGIVPKQPVTDPATGKPARRFSFCNDPVEPTFSGVLQGDFGCSTKFKTTVASKLFPALGATGILMFWVLVVMVPISLLIGILAGMREGSRTDRTLSVASIASTATPEYVSGVIFTVIFASWLGLLN
;
A
#
# COMPACT_ATOMS: atom_id res chain seq x y z
N MET A 1 32.25 13.20 -5.19
CA MET A 1 30.92 13.19 -4.53
C MET A 1 29.76 12.97 -5.51
N LEU A 2 29.70 13.67 -6.65
CA LEU A 2 28.60 13.52 -7.64
C LEU A 2 28.43 12.07 -8.15
N SER A 3 29.52 11.38 -8.51
CA SER A 3 29.47 9.98 -8.96
C SER A 3 28.93 9.03 -7.88
N PHE A 4 29.24 9.28 -6.61
CA PHE A 4 28.71 8.49 -5.49
C PHE A 4 27.20 8.70 -5.33
N ILE A 5 26.74 9.95 -5.40
CA ILE A 5 25.31 10.29 -5.32
C ILE A 5 24.55 9.65 -6.49
N LEU A 6 25.07 9.77 -7.72
CA LEU A 6 24.45 9.18 -8.91
C LEU A 6 24.38 7.65 -8.82
N ARG A 7 25.45 6.98 -8.38
CA ARG A 7 25.44 5.52 -8.18
C ARG A 7 24.40 5.10 -7.15
N ARG A 8 24.26 5.85 -6.05
CA ARG A 8 23.30 5.56 -4.98
C ARG A 8 21.86 5.81 -5.41
N LEU A 9 21.58 6.92 -6.09
CA LEU A 9 20.25 7.18 -6.65
C LEU A 9 19.90 6.15 -7.73
N GLY A 10 20.85 5.78 -8.57
CA GLY A 10 20.68 4.73 -9.57
C GLY A 10 20.36 3.38 -8.94
N THR A 11 21.08 2.96 -7.90
CA THR A 11 20.80 1.70 -7.21
C THR A 11 19.44 1.74 -6.50
N MET A 12 19.07 2.85 -5.87
CA MET A 12 17.75 3.04 -5.26
C MET A 12 16.61 2.98 -6.28
N ALA A 13 16.76 3.65 -7.43
CA ALA A 13 15.76 3.61 -8.49
C ALA A 13 15.60 2.20 -9.07
N LEU A 14 16.73 1.50 -9.27
CA LEU A 14 16.73 0.13 -9.77
C LEU A 14 16.04 -0.82 -8.78
N THR A 15 16.35 -0.75 -7.49
CA THR A 15 15.72 -1.61 -6.48
C THR A 15 14.23 -1.33 -6.35
N MET A 16 13.81 -0.06 -6.40
CA MET A 16 12.39 0.31 -6.43
C MET A 16 11.68 -0.25 -7.67
N LEU A 17 12.29 -0.14 -8.85
CA LEU A 17 11.73 -0.69 -10.08
C LEU A 17 11.60 -2.22 -10.01
N CYS A 18 12.63 -2.92 -9.53
CA CYS A 18 12.57 -4.37 -9.35
C CYS A 18 11.48 -4.77 -8.36
N LEU A 19 11.39 -4.10 -7.21
CA LEU A 19 10.39 -4.40 -6.18
C LEU A 19 8.97 -4.12 -6.68
N THR A 20 8.74 -2.99 -7.34
CA THR A 20 7.43 -2.65 -7.91
C THR A 20 7.03 -3.62 -9.00
N MET A 21 7.96 -4.08 -9.84
CA MET A 21 7.70 -5.13 -10.84
C MET A 21 7.32 -6.46 -10.18
N VAL A 22 8.03 -6.89 -9.14
CA VAL A 22 7.71 -8.12 -8.38
C VAL A 22 6.32 -8.01 -7.73
N VAL A 23 6.05 -6.90 -7.03
CA VAL A 23 4.74 -6.68 -6.40
C VAL A 23 3.63 -6.62 -7.44
N PHE A 24 3.85 -5.92 -8.56
CA PHE A 24 2.89 -5.86 -9.65
C PHE A 24 2.62 -7.24 -10.24
N PHE A 25 3.65 -8.07 -10.42
CA PHE A 25 3.49 -9.45 -10.86
C PHE A 25 2.65 -10.27 -9.87
N LEU A 26 2.97 -10.24 -8.58
CA LEU A 26 2.24 -10.99 -7.55
C LEU A 26 0.76 -10.57 -7.46
N ILE A 27 0.47 -9.28 -7.54
CA ILE A 27 -0.91 -8.76 -7.51
C ILE A 27 -1.68 -9.15 -8.77
N ASN A 28 -1.00 -9.25 -9.92
CA ASN A 28 -1.61 -9.55 -11.21
C ASN A 28 -1.56 -11.03 -11.62
N LEU A 29 -1.26 -11.93 -10.68
CA LEU A 29 -1.42 -13.37 -10.87
C LEU A 29 -2.88 -13.73 -11.18
N ASP A 30 -3.09 -14.72 -12.04
CA ASP A 30 -4.39 -15.26 -12.40
C ASP A 30 -5.39 -15.44 -11.24
N PRO A 31 -5.04 -16.10 -10.12
CA PRO A 31 -5.98 -16.25 -8.99
C PRO A 31 -6.46 -14.91 -8.42
N ASN A 32 -5.61 -13.88 -8.40
CA ASN A 32 -5.99 -12.55 -7.90
C ASN A 32 -6.88 -11.80 -8.90
N LEU A 33 -6.59 -11.93 -10.20
CA LEU A 33 -7.43 -11.36 -11.26
C LEU A 33 -8.82 -11.99 -11.30
N LYS A 34 -8.91 -13.31 -11.10
CA LYS A 34 -10.20 -14.01 -11.00
C LYS A 34 -11.01 -13.56 -9.79
N LYS A 35 -10.36 -13.42 -8.62
CA LYS A 35 -11.01 -12.86 -7.41
C LYS A 35 -11.52 -11.44 -7.65
N LEU A 36 -10.72 -10.61 -8.33
CA LEU A 36 -11.13 -9.26 -8.70
C LEU A 36 -12.37 -9.31 -9.60
N ALA A 37 -12.33 -10.09 -10.67
CA ALA A 37 -13.46 -10.21 -11.61
C ALA A 37 -14.73 -10.69 -10.89
N ILE A 38 -14.66 -11.74 -10.05
CA ILE A 38 -15.80 -12.22 -9.23
C ILE A 38 -16.32 -11.14 -8.27
N SER A 39 -15.46 -10.25 -7.77
CA SER A 39 -15.91 -9.14 -6.90
C SER A 39 -16.62 -8.02 -7.65
N GLN A 40 -16.40 -7.92 -8.97
CA GLN A 40 -16.97 -6.88 -9.83
C GLN A 40 -18.18 -7.39 -10.62
N THR A 41 -18.18 -8.67 -10.99
CA THR A 41 -19.33 -9.36 -11.58
C THR A 41 -20.16 -9.99 -10.46
N GLU A 42 -21.42 -10.33 -10.72
CA GLU A 42 -22.24 -11.01 -9.70
C GLU A 42 -21.66 -12.39 -9.36
N MET A 43 -21.84 -12.86 -8.11
CA MET A 43 -21.16 -14.06 -7.58
C MET A 43 -21.46 -15.38 -8.34
N HIS A 44 -22.43 -15.40 -9.26
CA HIS A 44 -22.85 -16.57 -10.04
C HIS A 44 -22.37 -16.56 -11.50
N THR A 45 -21.22 -15.92 -11.77
CA THR A 45 -20.67 -15.78 -13.13
C THR A 45 -19.99 -17.09 -13.58
N SER A 46 -20.27 -17.56 -14.80
CA SER A 46 -19.61 -18.75 -15.38
C SER A 46 -18.12 -18.48 -15.68
N ALA A 47 -17.29 -19.52 -15.78
CA ALA A 47 -15.86 -19.37 -16.06
C ALA A 47 -15.58 -18.62 -17.38
N GLU A 48 -16.44 -18.81 -18.39
CA GLU A 48 -16.35 -18.13 -19.68
C GLU A 48 -16.66 -16.64 -19.56
N GLN A 49 -17.69 -16.28 -18.80
CA GLN A 49 -18.04 -14.89 -18.54
C GLN A 49 -16.93 -14.17 -17.77
N LEU A 50 -16.28 -14.86 -16.81
CA LEU A 50 -15.15 -14.33 -16.06
C LEU A 50 -13.95 -14.00 -16.97
N GLU A 51 -13.60 -14.92 -17.87
CA GLU A 51 -12.53 -14.71 -18.84
C GLU A 51 -12.88 -13.58 -19.82
N SER A 52 -14.12 -13.53 -20.31
CA SER A 52 -14.57 -12.45 -21.19
C SER A 52 -14.45 -11.07 -20.50
N TRP A 53 -14.76 -11.00 -19.20
CA TRP A 53 -14.61 -9.78 -18.42
C TRP A 53 -13.14 -9.35 -18.31
N LEU A 54 -12.24 -10.30 -18.05
CA LEU A 54 -10.79 -10.05 -17.95
C LEU A 54 -10.19 -9.58 -19.28
N VAL A 55 -10.62 -10.17 -20.40
CA VAL A 55 -10.22 -9.74 -21.75
C VAL A 55 -10.73 -8.34 -22.04
N ASN A 56 -12.03 -8.11 -21.87
CA ASN A 56 -12.66 -6.82 -22.18
C ASN A 56 -12.06 -5.68 -21.36
N HIS A 57 -11.76 -5.92 -20.08
CA HIS A 57 -11.13 -4.91 -19.24
C HIS A 57 -9.60 -4.82 -19.41
N GLY A 58 -8.97 -5.53 -20.36
CA GLY A 58 -7.53 -5.41 -20.65
C GLY A 58 -6.60 -6.08 -19.64
N TYR A 59 -7.11 -6.95 -18.77
CA TYR A 59 -6.27 -7.71 -17.82
C TYR A 59 -5.46 -8.83 -18.50
N ARG A 60 -5.88 -9.26 -19.70
CA ARG A 60 -5.20 -10.28 -20.51
C ARG A 60 -4.13 -9.74 -21.46
N GLN A 61 -3.86 -8.43 -21.43
CA GLN A 61 -2.75 -7.83 -22.18
C GLN A 61 -1.39 -8.35 -21.68
N ASN A 62 -0.36 -8.23 -22.52
CA ASN A 62 1.01 -8.53 -22.14
C ASN A 62 1.39 -7.80 -20.84
N PHE A 63 1.99 -8.54 -19.91
CA PHE A 63 2.45 -8.06 -18.62
C PHE A 63 3.23 -6.74 -18.73
N PHE A 64 4.19 -6.65 -19.65
CA PHE A 64 5.03 -5.46 -19.81
C PHE A 64 4.25 -4.23 -20.25
N SER A 65 3.25 -4.40 -21.12
CA SER A 65 2.36 -3.30 -21.53
C SER A 65 1.56 -2.80 -20.33
N ARG A 66 0.99 -3.71 -19.53
CA ARG A 66 0.19 -3.34 -18.34
C ARG A 66 1.05 -2.63 -17.29
N TYR A 67 2.25 -3.13 -17.04
CA TYR A 67 3.19 -2.50 -16.12
C TYR A 67 3.66 -1.14 -16.63
N GLY A 68 3.99 -1.03 -17.92
CA GLY A 68 4.40 0.22 -18.55
C GLY A 68 3.30 1.29 -18.55
N GLN A 69 2.04 0.89 -18.76
CA GLN A 69 0.88 1.78 -18.67
C GLN A 69 0.64 2.23 -17.23
N TRP A 70 0.73 1.32 -16.26
CA TRP A 70 0.59 1.64 -14.84
C TRP A 70 1.68 2.61 -14.37
N LEU A 71 2.93 2.35 -14.76
CA LEU A 71 4.05 3.23 -14.43
C LEU A 71 3.95 4.58 -15.15
N GLY A 72 3.38 4.60 -16.36
CA GLY A 72 3.22 5.81 -17.16
C GLY A 72 4.29 5.99 -18.25
N ILE A 73 5.01 4.93 -18.61
CA ILE A 73 6.03 4.92 -19.68
C ILE A 73 5.41 4.52 -21.03
N VAL A 74 4.27 3.83 -21.00
CA VAL A 74 3.51 3.41 -22.19
C VAL A 74 2.16 4.13 -22.16
N PRO A 75 1.63 4.62 -23.30
CA PRO A 75 0.31 5.24 -23.34
C PRO A 75 -0.75 4.23 -22.92
N LYS A 76 -1.63 4.67 -22.02
CA LYS A 76 -2.76 3.89 -21.50
C LYS A 76 -3.81 3.78 -22.60
N GLN A 77 -4.10 2.55 -23.01
CA GLN A 77 -5.10 2.32 -24.04
C GLN A 77 -6.51 2.24 -23.41
N PRO A 78 -7.51 2.89 -24.01
CA PRO A 78 -8.89 2.78 -23.55
C PRO A 78 -9.41 1.35 -23.74
N VAL A 79 -10.35 0.96 -22.89
CA VAL A 79 -11.08 -0.30 -23.07
C VAL A 79 -12.05 -0.14 -24.23
N THR A 80 -12.24 -1.17 -25.04
CA THR A 80 -13.26 -1.14 -26.10
C THR A 80 -14.55 -1.75 -25.56
N ASP A 81 -15.67 -1.03 -25.71
CA ASP A 81 -16.98 -1.56 -25.35
C ASP A 81 -17.40 -2.66 -26.36
N PRO A 82 -17.68 -3.90 -25.90
CA PRO A 82 -18.07 -5.00 -26.77
C PRO A 82 -19.35 -4.74 -27.58
N ALA A 83 -20.26 -3.89 -27.08
CA ALA A 83 -21.54 -3.63 -27.72
C ALA A 83 -21.44 -2.55 -28.82
N THR A 84 -20.58 -1.55 -28.61
CA THR A 84 -20.49 -0.38 -29.52
C THR A 84 -19.22 -0.33 -30.34
N GLY A 85 -18.18 -1.11 -29.97
CA GLY A 85 -16.87 -1.11 -30.62
C GLY A 85 -16.09 0.20 -30.43
N LYS A 86 -16.58 1.11 -29.58
CA LYS A 86 -15.99 2.43 -29.33
C LYS A 86 -15.07 2.39 -28.10
N PRO A 87 -14.07 3.29 -28.04
CA PRO A 87 -13.27 3.46 -26.84
C PRO A 87 -14.17 3.94 -25.69
N ALA A 88 -14.05 3.27 -24.55
CA ALA A 88 -14.79 3.51 -23.34
C ALA A 88 -13.85 3.52 -22.14
N ARG A 89 -14.33 4.11 -21.04
CA ARG A 89 -13.62 4.08 -19.77
C ARG A 89 -13.70 2.68 -19.18
N ARG A 90 -12.62 2.23 -18.53
CA ARG A 90 -12.59 0.91 -17.86
C ARG A 90 -13.59 0.84 -16.71
N PHE A 91 -13.76 1.94 -15.99
CA PHE A 91 -14.72 2.06 -14.89
C PHE A 91 -15.45 3.41 -14.97
N SER A 92 -16.77 3.39 -14.76
CA SER A 92 -17.62 4.60 -14.84
C SER A 92 -17.34 5.61 -13.73
N PHE A 93 -16.92 5.14 -12.55
CA PHE A 93 -16.60 5.96 -11.38
C PHE A 93 -15.20 6.59 -11.42
N CYS A 94 -14.53 6.51 -12.58
CA CYS A 94 -13.19 7.03 -12.78
C CYS A 94 -13.08 7.85 -14.07
N ASN A 95 -12.15 8.80 -14.04
CA ASN A 95 -11.81 9.64 -15.20
C ASN A 95 -10.64 9.02 -15.97
N ASP A 96 -10.80 7.77 -16.42
CA ASP A 96 -9.83 7.18 -17.33
C ASP A 96 -9.89 7.88 -18.70
N PRO A 97 -8.72 8.13 -19.33
CA PRO A 97 -8.68 8.74 -20.65
C PRO A 97 -9.31 7.81 -21.69
N VAL A 98 -10.14 8.38 -22.56
CA VAL A 98 -10.80 7.68 -23.67
C VAL A 98 -9.93 7.68 -24.93
N GLU A 99 -8.87 8.49 -24.93
CA GLU A 99 -7.84 8.53 -25.95
C GLU A 99 -6.52 7.97 -25.41
N PRO A 100 -5.65 7.42 -26.27
CA PRO A 100 -4.35 6.93 -25.83
C PRO A 100 -3.47 8.08 -25.31
N THR A 101 -3.31 8.16 -23.99
CA THR A 101 -2.46 9.19 -23.34
C THR A 101 -1.53 8.59 -22.29
N PHE A 102 -0.47 9.31 -21.96
CA PHE A 102 0.39 8.96 -20.83
C PHE A 102 -0.32 9.35 -19.53
N SER A 103 -0.90 8.36 -18.87
CA SER A 103 -1.64 8.52 -17.61
C SER A 103 -1.32 7.34 -16.68
N GLY A 104 -0.23 7.45 -15.94
CA GLY A 104 0.20 6.49 -14.94
C GLY A 104 0.82 7.17 -13.73
N VAL A 105 1.49 6.37 -12.88
CA VAL A 105 2.02 6.82 -11.58
C VAL A 105 2.99 7.99 -11.75
N LEU A 106 3.83 7.99 -12.79
CA LEU A 106 4.77 9.08 -13.06
C LEU A 106 4.08 10.41 -13.41
N GLN A 107 2.86 10.37 -13.93
CA GLN A 107 2.04 11.56 -14.22
C GLN A 107 1.11 11.93 -13.05
N GLY A 108 1.16 11.20 -11.93
CA GLY A 108 0.30 11.41 -10.77
C GLY A 108 -1.05 10.69 -10.84
N ASP A 109 -1.28 9.87 -11.88
CA ASP A 109 -2.46 9.00 -11.96
C ASP A 109 -2.18 7.65 -11.30
N PHE A 110 -2.69 7.47 -10.08
CA PHE A 110 -2.60 6.21 -9.33
C PHE A 110 -3.69 5.19 -9.71
N GLY A 111 -4.57 5.55 -10.65
CA GLY A 111 -5.68 4.72 -11.10
C GLY A 111 -6.86 4.65 -10.14
N CYS A 112 -7.59 3.54 -10.22
CA CYS A 112 -8.93 3.38 -9.68
C CYS A 112 -9.01 2.28 -8.64
N SER A 113 -9.73 2.54 -7.55
CA SER A 113 -10.10 1.52 -6.57
C SER A 113 -11.43 0.88 -6.95
N THR A 114 -11.37 -0.39 -7.34
CA THR A 114 -12.57 -1.21 -7.61
C THR A 114 -13.35 -1.55 -6.34
N LYS A 115 -12.69 -1.55 -5.18
CA LYS A 115 -13.32 -1.78 -3.87
C LYS A 115 -14.10 -0.56 -3.37
N PHE A 116 -13.50 0.62 -3.44
CA PHE A 116 -14.10 1.86 -2.92
C PHE A 116 -14.84 2.68 -3.98
N LYS A 117 -14.83 2.24 -5.25
CA LYS A 117 -15.48 2.92 -6.40
C LYS A 117 -15.08 4.40 -6.51
N THR A 118 -13.79 4.68 -6.32
CA THR A 118 -13.22 6.04 -6.40
C THR A 118 -11.75 5.97 -6.83
N THR A 119 -11.13 7.10 -7.11
CA THR A 119 -9.70 7.20 -7.45
C THR A 119 -8.81 6.71 -6.29
N VAL A 120 -7.69 6.05 -6.57
CA VAL A 120 -6.75 5.64 -5.52
C VAL A 120 -6.19 6.85 -4.76
N ALA A 121 -5.90 7.95 -5.47
CA ALA A 121 -5.38 9.19 -4.88
C ALA A 121 -6.27 9.75 -3.75
N SER A 122 -7.60 9.73 -3.92
CA SER A 122 -8.54 10.26 -2.92
C SER A 122 -8.58 9.47 -1.61
N LYS A 123 -8.08 8.23 -1.59
CA LYS A 123 -7.93 7.42 -0.38
C LYS A 123 -6.49 7.36 0.12
N LEU A 124 -5.53 7.33 -0.80
CA LEU A 124 -4.12 7.21 -0.48
C LEU A 124 -3.59 8.45 0.26
N PHE A 125 -3.83 9.65 -0.25
CA PHE A 125 -3.27 10.87 0.36
C PHE A 125 -3.84 11.16 1.77
N PRO A 126 -5.17 11.08 2.01
CA PRO A 126 -5.69 11.24 3.37
C PRO A 126 -5.15 10.18 4.35
N ALA A 127 -5.01 8.93 3.92
CA ALA A 127 -4.45 7.87 4.75
C ALA A 127 -2.97 8.14 5.08
N LEU A 128 -2.17 8.55 4.10
CA LEU A 128 -0.77 8.95 4.32
C LEU A 128 -0.68 10.12 5.30
N GLY A 129 -1.58 11.11 5.20
CA GLY A 129 -1.65 12.22 6.15
C GLY A 129 -1.95 11.74 7.57
N ALA A 130 -2.95 10.87 7.76
CA ALA A 130 -3.27 10.30 9.06
C ALA A 130 -2.11 9.48 9.64
N THR A 131 -1.47 8.64 8.82
CA THR A 131 -0.27 7.89 9.24
C THR A 131 0.88 8.82 9.61
N GLY A 132 1.09 9.91 8.86
CA GLY A 132 2.11 10.91 9.17
C GLY A 132 1.88 11.60 10.52
N ILE A 133 0.64 11.98 10.80
CA ILE A 133 0.26 12.59 12.10
C ILE A 133 0.47 11.59 13.25
N LEU A 134 0.05 10.33 13.08
CA LEU A 134 0.27 9.28 14.08
C LEU A 134 1.76 9.04 14.31
N MET A 135 2.54 8.88 13.25
CA MET A 135 3.99 8.69 13.30
C MET A 135 4.69 9.86 14.00
N PHE A 136 4.25 11.09 13.73
CA PHE A 136 4.79 12.28 14.38
C PHE A 136 4.65 12.20 15.90
N TRP A 137 3.45 11.92 16.41
CA TRP A 137 3.23 11.80 17.86
C TRP A 137 3.98 10.61 18.47
N VAL A 138 4.07 9.49 17.75
CA VAL A 138 4.89 8.35 18.17
C VAL A 138 6.35 8.77 18.33
N LEU A 139 6.93 9.48 17.36
CA LEU A 139 8.33 9.93 17.43
C LEU A 139 8.56 10.95 18.57
N VAL A 140 7.63 11.90 18.75
CA VAL A 140 7.69 12.91 19.81
C VAL A 140 7.74 12.28 21.19
N VAL A 141 7.04 11.16 21.41
CA VAL A 141 6.99 10.49 22.72
C VAL A 141 8.08 9.42 22.84
N MET A 142 8.24 8.58 21.81
CA MET A 142 9.15 7.44 21.84
C MET A 142 10.61 7.86 21.87
N VAL A 143 11.02 8.83 21.04
CA VAL A 143 12.44 9.21 20.95
C VAL A 143 12.97 9.74 22.29
N PRO A 144 12.32 10.70 22.97
CA PRO A 144 12.79 11.17 24.26
C PRO A 144 12.77 10.09 25.33
N ILE A 145 11.70 9.30 25.42
CA ILE A 145 11.57 8.26 26.46
C ILE A 145 12.62 7.16 26.25
N SER A 146 12.76 6.63 25.04
CA SER A 146 13.74 5.59 24.74
C SER A 146 15.17 6.09 24.97
N LEU A 147 15.47 7.35 24.62
CA LEU A 147 16.78 7.94 24.88
C LEU A 147 17.06 8.11 26.38
N LEU A 148 16.08 8.61 27.14
CA LEU A 148 16.21 8.77 28.60
C LEU A 148 16.43 7.41 29.29
N ILE A 149 15.62 6.41 28.97
CA ILE A 149 15.75 5.05 29.52
C ILE A 149 17.13 4.46 29.17
N GLY A 150 17.55 4.60 27.90
CA GLY A 150 18.85 4.11 27.45
C GLY A 150 20.04 4.78 28.14
N ILE A 151 20.01 6.10 28.30
CA ILE A 151 21.05 6.84 29.04
C ILE A 151 21.08 6.41 30.51
N LEU A 152 19.92 6.34 31.18
CA LEU A 152 19.85 5.96 32.60
C LEU A 152 20.35 4.54 32.86
N ALA A 153 20.01 3.59 31.99
CA ALA A 153 20.51 2.22 32.08
C ALA A 153 22.04 2.18 31.83
N GLY A 154 22.54 2.89 30.82
CA GLY A 154 23.96 2.91 30.47
C GLY A 154 24.86 3.65 31.44
N MET A 155 24.36 4.69 32.13
CA MET A 155 25.16 5.46 33.11
C MET A 155 25.51 4.67 34.38
N ARG A 156 24.76 3.61 34.71
CA ARG A 156 24.95 2.81 35.93
C ARG A 156 24.88 1.32 35.60
N GLU A 157 25.79 0.87 34.74
CA GLU A 157 25.89 -0.52 34.32
C GLU A 157 25.94 -1.49 35.51
N GLY A 158 25.14 -2.55 35.46
CA GLY A 158 25.10 -3.58 36.49
C GLY A 158 24.33 -3.20 37.77
N SER A 159 23.83 -1.97 37.86
CA SER A 159 23.01 -1.51 38.98
C SER A 159 21.59 -2.11 38.96
N ARG A 160 20.86 -1.97 40.08
CA ARG A 160 19.44 -2.35 40.13
C ARG A 160 18.60 -1.58 39.12
N THR A 161 18.90 -0.30 38.89
CA THR A 161 18.16 0.55 37.94
C THR A 161 18.35 0.09 36.50
N ASP A 162 19.58 -0.26 36.12
CA ASP A 162 19.87 -0.88 34.82
C ASP A 162 19.07 -2.19 34.66
N ARG A 163 19.22 -3.14 35.59
CA ARG A 163 18.53 -4.43 35.50
C ARG A 163 17.01 -4.29 35.39
N THR A 164 16.39 -3.40 36.17
CA THR A 164 14.93 -3.21 36.11
C THR A 164 14.48 -2.58 34.80
N LEU A 165 15.18 -1.56 34.30
CA LEU A 165 14.83 -0.87 33.06
C LEU A 165 15.06 -1.79 31.85
N SER A 166 16.14 -2.56 31.87
CA SER A 166 16.48 -3.54 30.84
C SER A 166 15.47 -4.68 30.81
N VAL A 167 15.08 -5.26 31.96
CA VAL A 167 14.04 -6.30 32.01
C VAL A 167 12.69 -5.78 31.53
N ALA A 168 12.28 -4.57 31.96
CA ALA A 168 11.04 -3.97 31.50
C ALA A 168 11.05 -3.74 29.99
N SER A 169 12.15 -3.20 29.45
CA SER A 169 12.31 -2.97 28.00
C SER A 169 12.22 -4.27 27.21
N ILE A 170 12.95 -5.31 27.64
CA ILE A 170 12.93 -6.64 27.01
C ILE A 170 11.51 -7.21 27.03
N ALA A 171 10.83 -7.18 28.17
CA ALA A 171 9.46 -7.69 28.30
C ALA A 171 8.48 -6.97 27.37
N SER A 172 8.57 -5.64 27.28
CA SER A 172 7.74 -4.85 26.36
C SER A 172 8.03 -5.20 24.90
N THR A 173 9.30 -5.32 24.51
CA THR A 173 9.68 -5.68 23.12
C THR A 173 9.38 -7.13 22.77
N ALA A 174 9.30 -8.03 23.75
CA ALA A 174 8.98 -9.43 23.54
C ALA A 174 7.47 -9.68 23.34
N THR A 175 6.61 -8.73 23.73
CA THR A 175 5.17 -8.87 23.59
C THR A 175 4.77 -8.55 22.15
N PRO A 176 4.13 -9.49 21.40
CA PRO A 176 3.70 -9.21 20.04
C PRO A 176 2.75 -8.01 19.97
N GLU A 177 2.89 -7.17 18.94
CA GLU A 177 2.14 -5.92 18.82
C GLU A 177 0.63 -6.19 18.70
N TYR A 178 0.24 -7.27 18.00
CA TYR A 178 -1.17 -7.65 17.88
C TYR A 178 -1.81 -8.01 19.23
N VAL A 179 -1.04 -8.61 20.15
CA VAL A 179 -1.52 -8.97 21.50
C VAL A 179 -1.66 -7.72 22.35
N SER A 180 -0.64 -6.87 22.34
CA SER A 180 -0.64 -5.59 23.07
C SER A 180 -1.83 -4.71 22.66
N GLY A 181 -2.13 -4.65 21.35
CA GLY A 181 -3.28 -3.89 20.83
C GLY A 181 -4.62 -4.38 21.37
N VAL A 182 -4.83 -5.70 21.44
CA VAL A 182 -6.07 -6.28 22.00
C VAL A 182 -6.18 -5.99 23.49
N ILE A 183 -5.09 -6.18 24.25
CA ILE A 183 -5.07 -5.91 25.70
C ILE A 183 -5.41 -4.44 25.97
N PHE A 184 -4.77 -3.50 25.27
CA PHE A 184 -5.05 -2.08 25.44
C PHE A 184 -6.48 -1.71 25.03
N THR A 185 -7.02 -2.33 23.99
CA THR A 185 -8.42 -2.10 23.59
C THR A 185 -9.38 -2.52 24.70
N VAL A 186 -9.19 -3.70 25.30
CA VAL A 186 -10.03 -4.17 26.41
C VAL A 186 -9.92 -3.23 27.62
N ILE A 187 -8.71 -2.85 28.00
CA ILE A 187 -8.49 -1.98 29.16
C ILE A 187 -9.08 -0.58 28.94
N PHE A 188 -8.72 0.08 27.84
CA PHE A 188 -9.06 1.50 27.64
C PHE A 188 -10.46 1.72 27.05
N ALA A 189 -10.92 0.85 26.14
CA ALA A 189 -12.24 1.02 25.53
C ALA A 189 -13.34 0.35 26.37
N SER A 190 -13.15 -0.90 26.81
CA SER A 190 -14.21 -1.68 27.48
C SER A 190 -14.30 -1.39 28.98
N TRP A 191 -13.17 -1.46 29.71
CA TRP A 191 -13.21 -1.29 31.17
C TRP A 191 -13.23 0.17 31.60
N LEU A 192 -12.37 1.00 31.02
CA LEU A 192 -12.24 2.41 31.41
C LEU A 192 -13.23 3.33 30.67
N GLY A 193 -13.86 2.87 29.58
CA GLY A 193 -14.78 3.68 28.78
C GLY A 193 -14.17 4.94 28.16
N LEU A 194 -12.83 5.03 28.10
CA LEU A 194 -12.09 6.23 27.72
C LEU A 194 -12.07 6.47 26.20
N LEU A 195 -12.38 5.44 25.42
CA LEU A 195 -12.32 5.42 23.95
C LEU A 195 -13.67 5.06 23.31
N ASN A 196 -14.77 5.20 24.05
CA ASN A 196 -16.13 4.87 23.60
C ASN A 196 -16.88 6.10 23.07
#